data_AF-D6TTN3-F1
#
_entry.id   AF-D6TTN3-F1
#
_cell.length_a   1.000
_cell.length_b   1.000
_cell.length_c   1.000
_cell.angle_alpha   90.00
_cell.angle_beta   90.00
_cell.angle_gamma   90.00
#
_symmetry.space_group_name_H-M   'P 1'
#
loop_
_entity.id
_entity.type
_entity.pdbx_description
1 polymer ?
#
loop_
_entity_poly.entity_id
_entity_poly.type
_entity_poly.pdbx_seq_one_letter_code
_entity_poly.pdbx_strand_id
1 'polypeptide(L)'
;MLLASPLFTSISQVHAAATLLSLNQPATASSTESAGTPASAAVDGNTGTRWGSAFSDPQWLQVDLGATASISQVVLNWESAYARAYQIQVSSDGTNWSSIYSTTTGAGGTETLNISGTGRYVRMYGTQRATGYGYSLWEFQVYGTIQGTGCGTTNAALNKSATASSIQSSDLAASNAVDGNTGTRWGSASSDPQWLQVDLGSSQSICKVVLQWEAAYGKAYQIQVSNDASTWTNIYSTTTGAGGTETSTSLVVDAISVCMGRSAGLAMATRSGSSRSIPVAPLPRQRPLRRSLRAGPPSGAPISLARLVVPPPRTTGPWILGRAIQAARLTGAPARSRR
;
A
#
# COMPACT_ATOMS: atom_id res chain seq x y z
N MET A 1 -35.33 10.02 53.94
CA MET A 1 -34.42 10.29 52.82
C MET A 1 -33.71 8.99 52.45
N LEU A 2 -34.29 8.19 51.54
CA LEU A 2 -33.63 7.00 51.02
C LEU A 2 -32.66 7.42 49.91
N LEU A 3 -31.38 7.06 50.06
CA LEU A 3 -30.39 7.20 49.00
C LEU A 3 -30.38 5.93 48.16
N ALA A 4 -30.66 6.05 46.87
CA ALA A 4 -30.59 4.94 45.93
C ALA A 4 -29.15 4.78 45.42
N SER A 5 -28.50 3.67 45.75
CA SER A 5 -27.18 3.32 45.21
C SER A 5 -27.31 2.83 43.77
N PRO A 6 -26.56 3.38 42.79
CA PRO A 6 -26.54 2.83 41.44
C PRO A 6 -25.79 1.51 41.39
N LEU A 7 -26.38 0.47 40.80
CA LEU A 7 -25.63 -0.71 40.37
C LEU A 7 -24.78 -0.34 39.15
N PHE A 8 -23.46 -0.49 39.27
CA PHE A 8 -22.56 -0.45 38.12
C PHE A 8 -22.56 -1.82 37.46
N THR A 9 -23.23 -1.94 36.33
CA THR A 9 -23.15 -3.14 35.47
C THR A 9 -21.78 -3.16 34.80
N SER A 10 -20.86 -3.98 35.31
CA SER A 10 -19.57 -4.24 34.66
C SER A 10 -19.81 -4.86 33.28
N ILE A 11 -19.53 -4.10 32.22
CA ILE A 11 -19.59 -4.60 30.85
C ILE A 11 -18.36 -5.49 30.63
N SER A 12 -18.53 -6.81 30.69
CA SER A 12 -17.46 -7.74 30.29
C SER A 12 -17.18 -7.55 28.80
N GLN A 13 -16.07 -6.89 28.49
CA GLN A 13 -15.58 -6.76 27.12
C GLN A 13 -15.30 -8.16 26.56
N VAL A 14 -16.12 -8.59 25.61
CA VAL A 14 -15.94 -9.84 24.88
C VAL A 14 -14.66 -9.74 24.07
N HIS A 15 -13.57 -10.27 24.62
CA HIS A 15 -12.34 -10.47 23.87
C HIS A 15 -12.61 -11.53 22.81
N ALA A 16 -12.63 -11.12 21.54
CA ALA A 16 -12.51 -12.07 20.45
C ALA A 16 -11.22 -12.87 20.64
N ALA A 17 -11.28 -14.18 20.40
CA ALA A 17 -10.10 -15.03 20.46
C ALA A 17 -9.01 -14.46 19.53
N ALA A 18 -7.79 -14.32 20.03
CA ALA A 18 -6.71 -13.72 19.26
C ALA A 18 -6.39 -14.58 18.03
N THR A 19 -6.38 -13.97 16.85
CA THR A 19 -6.11 -14.65 15.59
C THR A 19 -4.61 -14.95 15.47
N LEU A 20 -4.24 -16.14 15.00
CA LEU A 20 -2.85 -16.43 14.60
C LEU A 20 -2.54 -15.65 13.32
N LEU A 21 -1.70 -14.62 13.43
CA LEU A 21 -1.39 -13.69 12.34
C LEU A 21 -0.20 -14.13 11.50
N SER A 22 0.78 -14.83 12.09
CA SER A 22 2.02 -15.21 11.39
C SER A 22 1.88 -16.39 10.43
N LEU A 23 0.80 -17.18 10.53
CA LEU A 23 0.62 -18.40 9.73
C LEU A 23 0.68 -18.13 8.22
N ASN A 24 1.60 -18.82 7.54
CA ASN A 24 1.92 -18.71 6.11
C ASN A 24 2.30 -17.29 5.64
N GLN A 25 2.71 -16.40 6.54
CA GLN A 25 3.18 -15.06 6.18
C GLN A 25 4.64 -15.07 5.66
N PRO A 26 5.06 -14.05 4.90
CA PRO A 26 6.45 -13.89 4.50
C PRO A 26 7.37 -13.77 5.73
N ALA A 27 8.31 -14.72 5.85
CA ALA A 27 9.32 -14.74 6.91
C ALA A 27 10.74 -14.66 6.35
N THR A 28 11.61 -13.92 7.02
CA THR A 28 13.04 -13.81 6.71
C THR A 28 13.88 -13.95 7.98
N ALA A 29 15.16 -14.28 7.84
CA ALA A 29 16.07 -14.45 8.96
C ALA A 29 17.46 -13.86 8.65
N SER A 30 18.25 -13.59 9.68
CA SER A 30 19.65 -13.17 9.55
C SER A 30 20.53 -14.23 8.88
N SER A 31 20.18 -15.50 9.04
CA SER A 31 20.85 -16.64 8.40
C SER A 31 19.94 -17.88 8.42
N THR A 32 20.36 -18.92 7.70
CA THR A 32 19.83 -20.28 7.83
C THR A 32 20.97 -21.27 8.03
N GLU A 33 20.74 -22.31 8.83
CA GLU A 33 21.67 -23.43 9.05
C GLU A 33 21.88 -24.22 7.75
N SER A 34 20.80 -24.45 7.00
CA SER A 34 20.83 -25.07 5.68
C SER A 34 19.62 -24.66 4.83
N ALA A 35 19.57 -25.09 3.56
CA ALA A 35 18.38 -24.95 2.72
C ALA A 35 17.15 -25.73 3.25
N GLY A 36 17.37 -26.75 4.10
CA GLY A 36 16.29 -27.53 4.73
C GLY A 36 15.68 -26.88 5.98
N THR A 37 16.20 -25.75 6.44
CA THR A 37 15.72 -25.05 7.65
C THR A 37 15.41 -23.56 7.39
N PRO A 38 14.55 -23.23 6.40
CA PRO A 38 14.29 -21.86 5.99
C PRO A 38 13.47 -21.08 7.04
N ALA A 39 13.47 -19.75 6.95
CA ALA A 39 12.67 -18.88 7.83
C ALA A 39 11.16 -19.18 7.78
N SER A 40 10.64 -19.56 6.60
CA SER A 40 9.24 -19.92 6.40
C SER A 40 8.81 -21.18 7.16
N ALA A 41 9.76 -22.07 7.48
CA ALA A 41 9.51 -23.33 8.19
C ALA A 41 9.30 -23.16 9.71
N ALA A 42 9.22 -21.92 10.18
CA ALA A 42 8.80 -21.59 11.55
C ALA A 42 7.48 -20.78 11.57
N VAL A 43 6.75 -20.73 10.47
CA VAL A 43 5.44 -20.06 10.37
C VAL A 43 4.45 -20.82 9.48
N ASP A 44 4.73 -22.09 9.16
CA ASP A 44 3.93 -22.89 8.21
C ASP A 44 2.79 -23.69 8.88
N GLY A 45 2.75 -23.74 10.22
CA GLY A 45 1.79 -24.49 11.01
C GLY A 45 2.18 -25.95 11.23
N ASN A 46 3.41 -26.35 10.90
CA ASN A 46 3.87 -27.73 10.94
C ASN A 46 5.05 -27.91 11.90
N THR A 47 4.77 -28.46 13.09
CA THR A 47 5.79 -28.74 14.12
C THR A 47 6.79 -29.87 13.76
N GLY A 48 6.80 -30.35 12.51
CA GLY A 48 7.84 -31.24 11.95
C GLY A 48 8.86 -30.52 11.06
N THR A 49 8.66 -29.23 10.75
CA THR A 49 9.59 -28.37 10.01
C THR A 49 10.10 -27.24 10.92
N ARG A 50 11.33 -26.77 10.70
CA ARG A 50 11.96 -25.75 11.57
C ARG A 50 12.75 -24.71 10.79
N TRP A 51 12.75 -23.47 11.28
CA TRP A 51 13.87 -22.57 11.02
C TRP A 51 15.06 -22.93 11.92
N GLY A 52 16.28 -22.80 11.40
CA GLY A 52 17.52 -22.93 12.16
C GLY A 52 18.53 -21.89 11.68
N SER A 53 19.26 -21.25 12.60
CA SER A 53 20.26 -20.21 12.27
C SER A 53 21.69 -20.76 12.13
N ALA A 54 22.59 -19.94 11.61
CA ALA A 54 24.03 -20.11 11.82
C ALA A 54 24.38 -20.08 13.32
N PHE A 55 25.50 -20.72 13.70
CA PHE A 55 25.86 -21.00 15.08
C PHE A 55 26.66 -19.84 15.73
N SER A 56 26.10 -18.64 15.65
CA SER A 56 26.69 -17.41 16.20
C SER A 56 25.63 -16.52 16.84
N ASP A 57 26.08 -15.48 17.54
CA ASP A 57 25.22 -14.52 18.24
C ASP A 57 25.57 -13.10 17.77
N PRO A 58 24.59 -12.20 17.55
CA PRO A 58 23.14 -12.42 17.60
C PRO A 58 22.58 -13.02 16.28
N GLN A 59 21.34 -13.52 16.33
CA GLN A 59 20.57 -13.94 15.15
C GLN A 59 19.11 -13.53 15.31
N TRP A 60 18.36 -13.47 14.21
CA TRP A 60 16.94 -13.15 14.23
C TRP A 60 16.14 -13.90 13.18
N LEU A 61 14.86 -14.10 13.50
CA LEU A 61 13.79 -14.56 12.61
C LEU A 61 12.67 -13.52 12.70
N GLN A 62 12.22 -13.00 11.55
CA GLN A 62 11.13 -12.03 11.46
C GLN A 62 10.01 -12.49 10.53
N VAL A 63 8.81 -11.99 10.78
CA VAL A 63 7.61 -12.16 9.96
C VAL A 63 7.04 -10.79 9.58
N ASP A 64 6.60 -10.65 8.33
CA ASP A 64 5.80 -9.52 7.84
C ASP A 64 4.31 -9.90 7.94
N LEU A 65 3.55 -9.24 8.82
CA LEU A 65 2.11 -9.51 8.99
C LEU A 65 1.24 -8.90 7.87
N GLY A 66 1.85 -8.29 6.85
CA GLY A 66 1.20 -7.63 5.71
C GLY A 66 0.69 -6.22 6.02
N ALA A 67 0.18 -6.01 7.24
CA ALA A 67 -0.32 -4.72 7.73
C ALA A 67 -0.01 -4.56 9.23
N THR A 68 -0.17 -3.34 9.76
CA THR A 68 0.02 -3.05 11.19
C THR A 68 -0.95 -3.87 12.03
N ALA A 69 -0.45 -4.53 13.07
CA ALA A 69 -1.24 -5.36 13.97
C ALA A 69 -1.13 -4.91 15.43
N SER A 70 -2.22 -5.03 16.20
CA SER A 70 -2.17 -5.12 17.65
C SER A 70 -1.79 -6.55 18.03
N ILE A 71 -0.63 -6.72 18.66
CA ILE A 71 -0.13 -8.01 19.13
C ILE A 71 -0.59 -8.21 20.58
N SER A 72 -1.06 -9.42 20.90
CA SER A 72 -1.56 -9.79 22.23
C SER A 72 -0.83 -10.98 22.85
N GLN A 73 -0.23 -11.84 22.02
CA GLN A 73 0.54 -13.00 22.48
C GLN A 73 1.57 -13.40 21.41
N VAL A 74 2.70 -13.95 21.85
CA VAL A 74 3.65 -14.69 21.01
C VAL A 74 3.86 -16.06 21.63
N VAL A 75 3.84 -17.11 20.82
CA VAL A 75 4.26 -18.46 21.22
C VAL A 75 5.49 -18.85 20.42
N LEU A 76 6.54 -19.25 21.12
CA LEU A 76 7.78 -19.77 20.54
C LEU A 76 7.84 -21.27 20.82
N ASN A 77 7.80 -22.10 19.78
CA ASN A 77 8.04 -23.53 19.91
C ASN A 77 9.48 -23.83 19.49
N TRP A 78 10.38 -23.84 20.47
CA TRP A 78 11.80 -24.09 20.25
C TRP A 78 12.11 -25.57 19.98
N GLU A 79 13.16 -25.79 19.19
CA GLU A 79 13.89 -27.06 19.18
C GLU A 79 14.75 -27.19 20.46
N SER A 80 15.45 -28.32 20.65
CA SER A 80 16.51 -28.47 21.65
C SER A 80 17.56 -27.34 21.61
N ALA A 81 17.77 -26.73 20.44
CA ALA A 81 18.60 -25.55 20.23
C ALA A 81 17.80 -24.23 20.34
N TYR A 82 17.79 -23.63 21.53
CA TYR A 82 16.97 -22.45 21.88
C TYR A 82 17.77 -21.22 22.35
N ALA A 83 17.10 -20.08 22.44
CA ALA A 83 17.67 -18.85 22.99
C ALA A 83 17.63 -18.82 24.53
N ARG A 84 18.79 -18.62 25.18
CA ARG A 84 18.85 -18.29 26.60
C ARG A 84 18.53 -16.83 26.86
N ALA A 85 19.06 -15.93 26.02
CA ALA A 85 18.71 -14.52 26.02
C ALA A 85 18.16 -14.11 24.65
N TYR A 86 17.00 -13.46 24.66
CA TYR A 86 16.34 -12.97 23.44
C TYR A 86 15.38 -11.82 23.74
N GLN A 87 14.91 -11.20 22.67
CA GLN A 87 13.88 -10.15 22.67
C GLN A 87 12.80 -10.48 21.65
N ILE A 88 11.56 -10.08 21.92
CA ILE A 88 10.55 -9.91 20.87
C ILE A 88 10.51 -8.42 20.53
N GLN A 89 10.67 -8.11 19.25
CA GLN A 89 10.70 -6.75 18.74
C GLN A 89 9.65 -6.55 17.64
N VAL A 90 9.14 -5.33 17.55
CA VAL A 90 8.17 -4.90 16.54
C VAL A 90 8.72 -3.75 15.70
N SER A 91 8.25 -3.62 14.47
CA SER A 91 8.57 -2.51 13.57
C SER A 91 7.40 -2.18 12.64
N SER A 92 7.31 -0.91 12.23
CA SER A 92 6.42 -0.45 11.16
C SER A 92 7.03 -0.58 9.76
N ASP A 93 8.37 -0.62 9.66
CA ASP A 93 9.12 -0.49 8.39
C ASP A 93 10.15 -1.61 8.15
N GLY A 94 10.35 -2.52 9.12
CA GLY A 94 11.30 -3.63 9.05
C GLY A 94 12.76 -3.24 9.35
N THR A 95 13.03 -1.96 9.62
CA THR A 95 14.38 -1.39 9.81
C THR A 95 14.57 -0.76 11.19
N ASN A 96 13.57 -0.04 11.70
CA ASN A 96 13.56 0.57 13.02
C ASN A 96 12.76 -0.31 13.98
N TRP A 97 13.41 -0.82 15.04
CA TRP A 97 12.85 -1.87 15.90
C TRP A 97 12.71 -1.42 17.35
N SER A 98 11.57 -1.74 17.95
CA SER A 98 11.27 -1.50 19.37
C SER A 98 10.99 -2.82 20.09
N SER A 99 11.59 -3.04 21.25
CA SER A 99 11.40 -4.26 22.03
C SER A 99 10.12 -4.21 22.85
N ILE A 100 9.29 -5.24 22.73
CA ILE A 100 8.06 -5.43 23.51
C ILE A 100 8.20 -6.55 24.56
N TYR A 101 9.29 -7.31 24.49
CA TYR A 101 9.66 -8.32 25.48
C TYR A 101 11.19 -8.54 25.47
N SER A 102 11.76 -8.88 26.62
CA SER A 102 13.15 -9.34 26.73
C SER A 102 13.31 -10.34 27.88
N THR A 103 14.24 -11.28 27.73
CA THR A 103 14.65 -12.21 28.78
C THR A 103 16.12 -12.59 28.62
N THR A 104 16.76 -12.98 29.74
CA THR A 104 18.10 -13.59 29.80
C THR A 104 18.08 -15.00 30.37
N THR A 105 16.88 -15.54 30.65
CA THR A 105 16.66 -16.83 31.31
C THR A 105 15.62 -17.67 30.57
N GLY A 106 15.59 -17.60 29.24
CA GLY A 106 14.78 -18.46 28.38
C GLY A 106 14.96 -19.95 28.73
N ALA A 107 13.88 -20.70 28.63
CA ALA A 107 13.76 -22.08 29.10
C ALA A 107 13.78 -23.11 27.95
N GLY A 108 13.47 -22.69 26.72
CA GLY A 108 13.29 -23.58 25.58
C GLY A 108 11.93 -24.28 25.62
N GLY A 109 11.74 -25.28 24.75
CA GLY A 109 10.44 -25.92 24.55
C GLY A 109 9.39 -24.93 24.02
N THR A 110 8.15 -25.06 24.47
CA THR A 110 7.07 -24.11 24.10
C THR A 110 6.97 -22.98 25.13
N GLU A 111 7.36 -21.77 24.75
CA GLU A 111 7.24 -20.56 25.58
C GLU A 111 6.06 -19.68 25.11
N THR A 112 5.06 -19.46 25.97
CA THR A 112 3.91 -18.58 25.70
C THR A 112 4.09 -17.24 26.40
N LEU A 113 4.17 -16.17 25.60
CA LEU A 113 4.42 -14.80 26.03
C LEU A 113 3.15 -13.96 25.84
N ASN A 114 2.46 -13.63 26.93
CA ASN A 114 1.32 -12.69 26.89
C ASN A 114 1.85 -11.26 26.91
N ILE A 115 1.95 -10.64 25.73
CA ILE A 115 2.67 -9.36 25.52
C ILE A 115 1.87 -8.44 24.60
N SER A 116 1.89 -7.15 24.89
CA SER A 116 1.22 -6.11 24.10
C SER A 116 2.23 -5.36 23.22
N GLY A 117 1.91 -5.21 21.94
CA GLY A 117 2.71 -4.41 21.01
C GLY A 117 1.92 -3.94 19.81
N THR A 118 2.50 -3.05 19.00
CA THR A 118 1.92 -2.65 17.71
C THR A 118 3.02 -2.52 16.66
N GLY A 119 2.79 -3.12 15.50
CA GLY A 119 3.73 -3.10 14.37
C GLY A 119 3.26 -4.00 13.24
N ARG A 120 3.85 -3.84 12.05
CA ARG A 120 3.62 -4.72 10.89
C ARG A 120 4.59 -5.89 10.87
N TYR A 121 5.83 -5.65 11.27
CA TYR A 121 6.87 -6.67 11.37
C TYR A 121 7.07 -7.07 12.82
N VAL A 122 7.27 -8.36 13.06
CA VAL A 122 7.59 -8.90 14.39
C VAL A 122 8.78 -9.83 14.24
N ARG A 123 9.75 -9.73 15.15
CA ARG A 123 10.92 -10.62 15.16
C ARG A 123 11.28 -11.15 16.53
N MET A 124 11.73 -12.40 16.56
CA MET A 124 12.56 -12.94 17.62
C MET A 124 14.01 -12.52 17.35
N TYR A 125 14.64 -11.85 18.31
CA TYR A 125 16.03 -11.41 18.24
C TYR A 125 16.84 -12.08 19.36
N GLY A 126 17.56 -13.15 19.02
CA GLY A 126 18.38 -13.93 19.95
C GLY A 126 19.75 -13.30 20.17
N THR A 127 20.14 -13.13 21.43
CA THR A 127 21.41 -12.51 21.84
C THR A 127 22.33 -13.46 22.62
N GLN A 128 21.83 -14.59 23.11
CA GLN A 128 22.65 -15.66 23.68
C GLN A 128 21.98 -17.03 23.46
N ARG A 129 22.68 -17.96 22.80
CA ARG A 129 22.25 -19.36 22.64
C ARG A 129 22.37 -20.13 23.96
N ALA A 130 21.47 -21.08 24.19
CA ALA A 130 21.49 -21.96 25.36
C ALA A 130 22.37 -23.21 25.16
N THR A 131 22.74 -23.53 23.91
CA THR A 131 23.54 -24.70 23.53
C THR A 131 24.68 -24.28 22.59
N GLY A 132 25.50 -25.24 22.16
CA GLY A 132 26.55 -24.99 21.15
C GLY A 132 26.02 -24.78 19.72
N TYR A 133 24.77 -25.17 19.45
CA TYR A 133 24.11 -25.05 18.15
C TYR A 133 23.56 -23.63 17.91
N GLY A 134 22.93 -23.38 16.76
CA GLY A 134 22.23 -22.14 16.44
C GLY A 134 20.96 -21.93 17.27
N TYR A 135 20.15 -20.95 16.88
CA TYR A 135 18.77 -20.81 17.32
C TYR A 135 17.87 -21.62 16.40
N SER A 136 16.87 -22.32 16.92
CA SER A 136 15.92 -23.05 16.08
C SER A 136 14.51 -23.10 16.64
N LEU A 137 13.54 -22.81 15.78
CA LEU A 137 12.11 -22.76 16.10
C LEU A 137 11.38 -23.70 15.15
N TRP A 138 10.58 -24.61 15.71
CA TRP A 138 9.52 -25.31 14.99
C TRP A 138 8.41 -24.34 14.61
N GLU A 139 8.06 -23.40 15.51
CA GLU A 139 6.99 -22.42 15.27
C GLU A 139 7.28 -21.08 15.96
N PHE A 140 6.94 -19.98 15.27
CA PHE A 140 6.95 -18.60 15.72
C PHE A 140 5.55 -18.00 15.49
N GLN A 141 4.69 -18.22 16.47
CA GLN A 141 3.27 -17.91 16.38
C GLN A 141 3.00 -16.53 16.98
N VAL A 142 2.59 -15.57 16.15
CA VAL A 142 2.23 -14.22 16.57
C VAL A 142 0.71 -14.09 16.55
N TYR A 143 0.10 -13.83 17.71
CA TYR A 143 -1.33 -13.70 17.88
C TYR A 143 -1.76 -12.26 18.12
N GLY A 144 -2.89 -11.86 17.53
CA GLY A 144 -3.42 -10.52 17.68
C GLY A 144 -4.56 -10.19 16.72
N THR A 145 -4.68 -8.90 16.39
CA THR A 145 -5.63 -8.38 15.40
C THR A 145 -4.93 -7.42 14.45
N ILE A 146 -5.14 -7.59 13.13
CA ILE A 146 -4.69 -6.59 12.15
C ILE A 146 -5.50 -5.31 12.35
N GLN A 147 -4.81 -4.19 12.53
CA GLN A 147 -5.40 -2.85 12.47
C GLN A 147 -5.53 -2.45 10.99
N GLY A 148 -6.76 -2.21 10.52
CA GLY A 148 -7.01 -1.71 9.16
C GLY A 148 -7.72 -2.66 8.19
N THR A 149 -8.02 -3.92 8.57
CA THR A 149 -8.86 -4.81 7.74
C THR A 149 -10.33 -4.39 7.65
N GLY A 150 -10.72 -3.32 8.35
CA GLY A 150 -12.03 -2.69 8.26
C GLY A 150 -12.02 -1.47 7.36
N CYS A 151 -12.58 -1.60 6.17
CA CYS A 151 -12.90 -0.48 5.29
C CYS A 151 -13.88 0.48 5.97
N GLY A 152 -13.40 1.63 6.46
CA GLY A 152 -14.26 2.69 6.96
C GLY A 152 -15.23 3.19 5.86
N THR A 153 -16.43 3.62 6.25
CA THR A 153 -17.39 4.23 5.32
C THR A 153 -17.07 5.70 5.00
N THR A 154 -16.17 6.31 5.78
CA THR A 154 -15.68 7.69 5.61
C THR A 154 -14.98 7.87 4.26
N ASN A 155 -15.29 8.96 3.55
CA ASN A 155 -14.57 9.33 2.34
C ASN A 155 -13.16 9.86 2.69
N ALA A 156 -12.13 9.02 2.54
CA ALA A 156 -10.74 9.37 2.82
C ALA A 156 -10.21 10.54 1.95
N ALA A 157 -10.81 10.78 0.78
CA ALA A 157 -10.46 11.89 -0.11
C ALA A 157 -11.14 13.22 0.26
N LEU A 158 -12.15 13.25 1.15
CA LEU A 158 -12.93 14.45 1.42
C LEU A 158 -12.06 15.61 1.94
N ASN A 159 -12.15 16.75 1.27
CA ASN A 159 -11.38 17.98 1.56
C ASN A 159 -9.85 17.79 1.58
N LYS A 160 -9.34 16.78 0.87
CA LYS A 160 -7.90 16.54 0.71
C LYS A 160 -7.29 17.45 -0.36
N SER A 161 -5.96 17.53 -0.35
CA SER A 161 -5.22 18.22 -1.40
C SER A 161 -5.34 17.44 -2.71
N ALA A 162 -5.73 18.11 -3.78
CA ALA A 162 -5.86 17.51 -5.10
C ALA A 162 -5.13 18.34 -6.15
N THR A 163 -4.43 17.67 -7.05
CA THR A 163 -3.66 18.23 -8.16
C THR A 163 -4.08 17.55 -9.46
N ALA A 164 -3.87 18.21 -10.60
CA ALA A 164 -4.23 17.66 -11.90
C ALA A 164 -3.22 18.05 -12.98
N SER A 165 -3.17 17.28 -14.06
CA SER A 165 -2.38 17.58 -15.26
C SER A 165 -2.76 18.92 -15.90
N SER A 166 -4.03 19.29 -15.83
CA SER A 166 -4.57 20.57 -16.33
C SER A 166 -5.92 20.89 -15.70
N ILE A 167 -6.36 22.14 -15.88
CA ILE A 167 -7.73 22.59 -15.62
C ILE A 167 -8.26 23.32 -16.86
N GLN A 168 -9.54 23.14 -17.17
CA GLN A 168 -10.21 23.81 -18.29
C GLN A 168 -10.44 25.31 -18.02
N SER A 169 -10.75 25.64 -16.77
CA SER A 169 -10.94 27.00 -16.24
C SER A 169 -10.73 27.00 -14.73
N SER A 170 -10.66 28.20 -14.12
CA SER A 170 -10.54 28.39 -12.66
C SER A 170 -11.61 27.65 -11.86
N ASP A 171 -12.84 27.62 -12.39
CA ASP A 171 -14.03 27.12 -11.71
C ASP A 171 -14.11 25.58 -11.75
N LEU A 172 -13.14 24.94 -12.40
CA LEU A 172 -13.04 23.50 -12.63
C LEU A 172 -11.73 22.93 -12.03
N ALA A 173 -11.31 23.48 -10.89
CA ALA A 173 -10.11 23.12 -10.14
C ALA A 173 -10.12 21.65 -9.64
N ALA A 174 -8.93 21.09 -9.41
CA ALA A 174 -8.76 19.72 -8.92
C ALA A 174 -9.44 19.48 -7.54
N SER A 175 -9.44 20.48 -6.66
CA SER A 175 -10.14 20.47 -5.35
C SER A 175 -11.63 20.15 -5.46
N ASN A 176 -12.26 20.55 -6.58
CA ASN A 176 -13.69 20.37 -6.81
C ASN A 176 -14.08 18.92 -7.09
N ALA A 177 -13.12 18.00 -7.24
CA ALA A 177 -13.38 16.57 -7.31
C ALA A 177 -13.47 15.90 -5.93
N VAL A 178 -13.09 16.61 -4.86
CA VAL A 178 -12.90 16.07 -3.50
C VAL A 178 -13.57 16.89 -2.38
N ASP A 179 -14.26 17.98 -2.71
CA ASP A 179 -14.96 18.87 -1.78
C ASP A 179 -16.28 18.27 -1.20
N GLY A 180 -16.75 17.14 -1.76
CA GLY A 180 -18.00 16.49 -1.38
C GLY A 180 -19.27 17.15 -1.94
N ASN A 181 -19.14 18.15 -2.80
CA ASN A 181 -20.25 18.87 -3.43
C ASN A 181 -20.49 18.38 -4.85
N THR A 182 -21.60 17.67 -5.07
CA THR A 182 -21.95 17.12 -6.40
C THR A 182 -22.35 18.17 -7.45
N GLY A 183 -22.34 19.46 -7.10
CA GLY A 183 -22.55 20.58 -8.01
C GLY A 183 -21.26 21.18 -8.61
N THR A 184 -20.10 20.91 -7.99
CA THR A 184 -18.77 21.30 -8.44
C THR A 184 -18.06 20.09 -9.07
N ARG A 185 -17.03 20.32 -9.91
CA ARG A 185 -16.21 19.25 -10.49
C ARG A 185 -14.84 19.75 -10.92
N TRP A 186 -13.88 18.84 -11.02
CA TRP A 186 -12.69 19.04 -11.84
C TRP A 186 -13.04 18.87 -13.33
N GLY A 187 -12.37 19.62 -14.20
CA GLY A 187 -12.43 19.44 -15.65
C GLY A 187 -11.07 19.77 -16.28
N SER A 188 -10.56 18.87 -17.11
CA SER A 188 -9.26 18.98 -17.78
C SER A 188 -9.33 19.73 -19.11
N ALA A 189 -8.16 20.07 -19.67
CA ALA A 189 -8.05 20.44 -21.07
C ALA A 189 -8.48 19.29 -22.00
N SER A 190 -9.01 19.64 -23.18
CA SER A 190 -9.55 18.69 -24.18
C SER A 190 -8.46 17.97 -25.00
N SER A 191 -7.47 17.38 -24.33
CA SER A 191 -6.41 16.56 -24.92
C SER A 191 -6.13 15.34 -24.04
N ASP A 192 -5.65 14.23 -24.60
CA ASP A 192 -5.25 13.04 -23.84
C ASP A 192 -3.72 12.88 -23.82
N PRO A 193 -3.12 12.30 -22.76
CA PRO A 193 -3.73 11.87 -21.50
C PRO A 193 -3.90 13.02 -20.49
N GLN A 194 -4.86 12.87 -19.57
CA GLN A 194 -5.05 13.74 -18.41
C GLN A 194 -5.09 12.90 -17.13
N TRP A 195 -4.72 13.50 -16.01
CA TRP A 195 -4.77 12.87 -14.68
C TRP A 195 -5.24 13.82 -13.59
N LEU A 196 -5.80 13.23 -12.53
CA LEU A 196 -6.15 13.85 -11.26
C LEU A 196 -5.54 13.01 -10.13
N GLN A 197 -4.76 13.64 -9.26
CA GLN A 197 -4.16 13.06 -8.06
C GLN A 197 -4.82 13.65 -6.81
N VAL A 198 -4.99 12.80 -5.79
CA VAL A 198 -5.39 13.20 -4.43
C VAL A 198 -4.34 12.71 -3.45
N ASP A 199 -3.82 13.63 -2.63
CA ASP A 199 -2.94 13.32 -1.50
C ASP A 199 -3.79 13.14 -0.22
N LEU A 200 -3.78 11.93 0.32
CA LEU A 200 -4.53 11.57 1.52
C LEU A 200 -3.85 12.04 2.81
N GLY A 201 -2.62 12.54 2.75
CA GLY A 201 -1.83 13.10 3.85
C GLY A 201 -1.25 12.06 4.83
N SER A 202 -1.58 10.78 4.66
CA SER A 202 -1.03 9.64 5.39
C SER A 202 -1.43 8.35 4.65
N SER A 203 -0.80 7.22 4.96
CA SER A 203 -1.18 5.94 4.35
C SER A 203 -2.58 5.52 4.82
N GLN A 204 -3.44 5.15 3.87
CA GLN A 204 -4.82 4.73 4.09
C GLN A 204 -5.10 3.44 3.31
N SER A 205 -5.88 2.53 3.89
CA SER A 205 -6.36 1.32 3.20
C SER A 205 -7.51 1.68 2.25
N ILE A 206 -7.25 1.59 0.94
CA ILE A 206 -8.18 1.98 -0.13
C ILE A 206 -9.00 0.77 -0.58
N CYS A 207 -10.23 0.70 -0.05
CA CYS A 207 -11.14 -0.42 -0.30
C CYS A 207 -12.02 -0.28 -1.55
N LYS A 208 -12.32 0.97 -1.93
CA LYS A 208 -13.11 1.33 -3.10
C LYS A 208 -12.68 2.70 -3.58
N VAL A 209 -12.77 2.91 -4.89
CA VAL A 209 -12.76 4.24 -5.47
C VAL A 209 -14.09 4.41 -6.20
N VAL A 210 -14.74 5.54 -5.99
CA VAL A 210 -15.98 5.87 -6.70
C VAL A 210 -15.74 7.16 -7.49
N LEU A 211 -16.02 7.08 -8.78
CA LEU A 211 -16.06 8.21 -9.69
C LEU A 211 -17.53 8.49 -10.00
N GLN A 212 -17.93 9.75 -10.17
CA GLN A 212 -19.18 10.08 -10.87
C GLN A 212 -18.94 11.11 -11.93
N TRP A 213 -18.87 10.62 -13.15
CA TRP A 213 -18.55 11.46 -14.28
C TRP A 213 -19.71 12.40 -14.65
N GLU A 214 -19.32 13.52 -15.24
CA GLU A 214 -20.21 14.40 -16.00
C GLU A 214 -20.50 13.77 -17.38
N ALA A 215 -21.30 14.42 -18.24
CA ALA A 215 -21.53 13.97 -19.61
C ALA A 215 -20.21 13.80 -20.42
N ALA A 216 -19.19 14.60 -20.13
CA ALA A 216 -17.81 14.34 -20.56
C ALA A 216 -17.08 13.41 -19.58
N TYR A 217 -16.83 12.16 -19.98
CA TYR A 217 -16.27 11.11 -19.10
C TYR A 217 -15.05 10.36 -19.67
N GLY A 218 -14.29 9.72 -18.78
CA GLY A 218 -13.24 8.78 -19.14
C GLY A 218 -13.81 7.45 -19.64
N LYS A 219 -13.75 7.19 -20.95
CA LYS A 219 -14.11 5.85 -21.48
C LYS A 219 -12.99 4.82 -21.29
N ALA A 220 -11.74 5.26 -21.36
CA ALA A 220 -10.58 4.43 -21.01
C ALA A 220 -9.77 5.13 -19.93
N TYR A 221 -9.61 4.50 -18.77
CA TYR A 221 -8.87 5.06 -17.64
C TYR A 221 -8.26 4.00 -16.75
N GLN A 222 -7.30 4.43 -15.96
CA GLN A 222 -6.62 3.70 -14.90
C GLN A 222 -6.84 4.39 -13.57
N ILE A 223 -6.83 3.60 -12.49
CA ILE A 223 -6.69 4.08 -11.13
C ILE A 223 -5.39 3.50 -10.59
N GLN A 224 -4.54 4.37 -10.08
CA GLN A 224 -3.22 4.04 -9.56
C GLN A 224 -3.10 4.54 -8.11
N VAL A 225 -2.20 3.90 -7.35
CA VAL A 225 -1.87 4.29 -5.98
C VAL A 225 -0.37 4.41 -5.78
N SER A 226 0.03 5.22 -4.80
CA SER A 226 1.43 5.49 -4.48
C SER A 226 1.63 5.77 -3.00
N ASN A 227 2.83 5.46 -2.48
CA ASN A 227 3.30 5.81 -1.14
C ASN A 227 4.39 6.91 -1.14
N ASP A 228 4.82 7.38 -2.32
CA ASP A 228 5.90 8.36 -2.51
C ASP A 228 5.57 9.45 -3.55
N ALA A 229 4.31 9.47 -4.03
CA ALA A 229 3.80 10.28 -5.15
C ALA A 229 4.60 10.16 -6.48
N SER A 230 5.53 9.22 -6.57
CA SER A 230 6.54 9.13 -7.64
C SER A 230 6.48 7.77 -8.35
N THR A 231 6.36 6.70 -7.58
CA THR A 231 6.18 5.32 -8.01
C THR A 231 4.70 4.95 -7.90
N TRP A 232 4.10 4.50 -9.00
CA TRP A 232 2.64 4.32 -9.09
C TRP A 232 2.25 2.88 -9.48
N THR A 233 1.51 2.21 -8.60
CA THR A 233 0.95 0.88 -8.83
C THR A 233 -0.43 0.99 -9.44
N ASN A 234 -0.67 0.37 -10.60
CA ASN A 234 -2.00 0.31 -11.21
C ASN A 234 -2.89 -0.72 -10.49
N ILE A 235 -4.06 -0.29 -10.01
CA ILE A 235 -4.98 -1.12 -9.22
C ILE A 235 -6.33 -1.36 -9.91
N TYR A 236 -6.67 -0.55 -10.92
CA TYR A 236 -7.83 -0.75 -11.78
C TYR A 236 -7.56 -0.20 -13.17
N SER A 237 -8.10 -0.83 -14.21
CA SER A 237 -8.12 -0.27 -15.56
C SER A 237 -9.41 -0.66 -16.27
N THR A 238 -9.86 0.19 -17.18
CA THR A 238 -10.96 -0.08 -18.11
C THR A 238 -10.74 0.63 -19.43
N THR A 239 -11.30 0.08 -20.50
CA THR A 239 -11.40 0.70 -21.84
C THR A 239 -12.85 0.95 -22.26
N THR A 240 -13.80 0.58 -21.40
CA THR A 240 -15.25 0.59 -21.65
C THR A 240 -16.02 1.25 -20.51
N GLY A 241 -15.46 2.29 -19.89
CA GLY A 241 -16.17 3.15 -18.95
C GLY A 241 -17.51 3.61 -19.53
N ALA A 242 -18.55 3.54 -18.72
CA ALA A 242 -19.92 3.90 -19.05
C ALA A 242 -20.26 5.35 -18.69
N GLY A 243 -19.44 6.00 -17.86
CA GLY A 243 -19.75 7.30 -17.29
C GLY A 243 -20.76 7.19 -16.14
N GLY A 244 -21.26 8.34 -15.67
CA GLY A 244 -22.09 8.36 -14.46
C GLY A 244 -21.33 7.82 -13.24
N THR A 245 -22.03 7.20 -12.28
CA THR A 245 -21.42 6.65 -11.06
C THR A 245 -20.76 5.29 -11.31
N GLU A 246 -19.43 5.25 -11.24
CA GLU A 246 -18.63 4.04 -11.40
C GLU A 246 -17.91 3.72 -10.08
N THR A 247 -18.02 2.48 -9.61
CA THR A 247 -17.38 2.00 -8.37
C THR A 247 -16.43 0.87 -8.69
N SER A 248 -15.14 1.06 -8.37
CA SER A 248 -14.16 -0.03 -8.35
C SER A 248 -14.28 -0.79 -7.03
N THR A 249 -14.48 -2.09 -7.10
CA THR A 249 -14.59 -3.01 -5.95
C THR A 249 -13.35 -3.88 -5.81
N SER A 250 -13.14 -4.45 -4.62
CA SER A 250 -12.05 -5.41 -4.32
C SER A 250 -10.64 -4.86 -4.48
N LEU A 251 -10.48 -3.54 -4.33
CA LEU A 251 -9.19 -2.92 -4.08
C LEU A 251 -8.88 -3.17 -2.60
N VAL A 252 -7.75 -3.78 -2.25
CA VAL A 252 -7.25 -3.83 -0.87
C VAL A 252 -5.77 -3.48 -0.95
N VAL A 253 -5.50 -2.18 -0.91
CA VAL A 253 -4.17 -1.61 -1.10
C VAL A 253 -3.99 -0.44 -0.13
N ASP A 254 -2.82 -0.33 0.49
CA ASP A 254 -2.45 0.82 1.31
C ASP A 254 -1.73 1.88 0.47
N ALA A 255 -2.16 3.13 0.59
CA ALA A 255 -1.71 4.24 -0.26
C ALA A 255 -1.72 5.59 0.46
N ILE A 256 -0.76 6.45 0.14
CA ILE A 256 -0.75 7.88 0.52
C ILE A 256 -1.40 8.74 -0.57
N SER A 257 -1.31 8.35 -1.85
CA SER A 257 -1.97 9.05 -2.95
C SER A 257 -2.75 8.10 -3.85
N VAL A 258 -3.86 8.60 -4.40
CA VAL A 258 -4.63 7.97 -5.48
C VAL A 258 -4.57 8.86 -6.70
N CYS A 259 -4.28 8.29 -7.87
CA CYS A 259 -4.29 8.98 -9.16
C CYS A 259 -5.25 8.28 -10.10
N MET A 260 -6.06 9.05 -10.82
CA MET A 260 -6.86 8.57 -11.95
C MET A 260 -6.34 9.23 -13.22
N GLY A 261 -6.10 8.45 -14.28
CA GLY A 261 -5.60 8.96 -15.55
C GLY A 261 -6.15 8.19 -16.75
N ARG A 262 -6.35 8.89 -17.88
CA ARG A 262 -6.72 8.24 -19.15
C ARG A 262 -5.52 7.49 -19.73
N SER A 263 -5.68 6.20 -20.01
CA SER A 263 -4.62 5.41 -20.62
C SER A 263 -4.46 5.76 -22.10
N ALA A 264 -3.27 6.18 -22.51
CA ALA A 264 -2.89 6.10 -23.92
C ALA A 264 -3.02 4.63 -24.36
N GLY A 265 -3.77 4.39 -25.43
CA GLY A 265 -4.14 3.03 -25.84
C GLY A 265 -2.93 2.15 -26.09
N LEU A 266 -2.69 1.18 -25.20
CA LEU A 266 -1.72 0.12 -25.45
C LEU A 266 -2.30 -0.77 -26.56
N ALA A 267 -1.90 -0.49 -27.80
CA ALA A 267 -2.23 -1.35 -28.92
C ALA A 267 -1.67 -2.75 -28.63
N MET A 268 -2.56 -3.72 -28.41
CA MET A 268 -2.17 -5.13 -28.35
C MET A 268 -1.66 -5.55 -29.72
N ALA A 269 -0.35 -5.39 -29.93
CA ALA A 269 0.36 -6.11 -30.98
C ALA A 269 0.38 -7.59 -30.59
N THR A 270 -0.66 -8.33 -30.98
CA THR A 270 -0.70 -9.78 -30.91
C THR A 270 0.38 -10.33 -31.84
N ARG A 271 1.60 -10.48 -31.31
CA ARG A 271 2.73 -11.05 -32.06
C ARG A 271 2.54 -12.55 -32.19
N SER A 272 1.63 -12.93 -33.10
CA SER A 272 1.49 -14.28 -33.61
C SER A 272 2.86 -14.78 -34.08
N GLY A 273 3.31 -15.89 -33.51
CA GLY A 273 4.62 -16.46 -33.82
C GLY A 273 4.66 -17.00 -35.23
N SER A 274 5.54 -16.45 -36.06
CA SER A 274 5.94 -17.04 -37.33
C SER A 274 7.46 -16.93 -37.45
N SER A 275 8.15 -17.99 -37.04
CA SER A 275 9.60 -18.08 -37.13
C SER A 275 10.03 -18.20 -38.59
N ARG A 276 10.67 -17.15 -39.12
CA ARG A 276 11.53 -17.26 -40.31
C ARG A 276 12.90 -16.65 -40.02
N SER A 277 13.91 -17.49 -40.10
CA SER A 277 15.31 -17.16 -39.88
C SER A 277 15.85 -16.28 -41.01
N ILE A 278 16.59 -15.22 -40.66
CA ILE A 278 17.38 -14.39 -41.59
C ILE A 278 18.77 -14.19 -40.95
N PRO A 279 19.87 -14.35 -41.70
CA PRO A 279 21.21 -14.57 -41.10
C PRO A 279 21.90 -13.32 -40.54
N VAL A 280 22.86 -13.57 -39.65
CA VAL A 280 23.72 -12.57 -39.01
C VAL A 280 24.77 -12.04 -39.98
N ALA A 281 24.93 -10.72 -40.07
CA ALA A 281 26.03 -10.05 -40.76
C ALA A 281 27.07 -9.47 -39.76
N PRO A 282 28.39 -9.42 -40.07
CA PRO A 282 29.41 -9.05 -39.09
C PRO A 282 29.58 -7.52 -38.92
N LEU A 283 29.93 -7.10 -37.69
CA LEU A 283 30.25 -5.70 -37.36
C LEU A 283 31.65 -5.28 -37.84
N PRO A 284 31.84 -4.06 -38.36
CA PRO A 284 33.17 -3.52 -38.68
C PRO A 284 33.92 -3.00 -37.43
N ARG A 285 35.24 -3.17 -37.42
CA ARG A 285 36.13 -2.79 -36.31
C ARG A 285 36.31 -1.26 -36.20
N GLN A 286 36.13 -0.71 -35.00
CA GLN A 286 36.53 0.66 -34.65
C GLN A 286 38.03 0.73 -34.30
N ARG A 287 38.73 1.79 -34.74
CA ARG A 287 40.11 2.12 -34.32
C ARG A 287 40.09 3.28 -33.32
N PRO A 288 40.94 3.30 -32.28
CA PRO A 288 40.96 4.37 -31.29
C PRO A 288 41.78 5.59 -31.76
N LEU A 289 41.32 6.79 -31.41
CA LEU A 289 42.11 8.03 -31.51
C LEU A 289 42.17 8.78 -30.17
N ARG A 290 43.19 9.64 -30.04
CA ARG A 290 43.80 10.00 -28.76
C ARG A 290 43.17 11.20 -28.06
N ARG A 291 43.26 11.12 -26.73
CA ARG A 291 43.10 12.15 -25.70
C ARG A 291 43.84 13.45 -26.02
N SER A 292 43.19 14.60 -25.82
CA SER A 292 43.83 15.91 -25.63
C SER A 292 43.06 16.72 -24.59
N LEU A 293 43.77 17.39 -23.68
CA LEU A 293 43.21 18.32 -22.68
C LEU A 293 43.59 19.77 -23.02
N ARG A 294 42.66 20.72 -22.91
CA ARG A 294 42.94 22.07 -22.38
C ARG A 294 41.68 22.88 -22.04
N ALA A 295 41.76 23.56 -20.89
CA ALA A 295 41.16 24.84 -20.44
C ALA A 295 39.85 25.40 -21.04
N GLY A 296 38.98 25.91 -20.16
CA GLY A 296 38.10 27.08 -20.41
C GLY A 296 38.48 28.23 -19.45
N PRO A 297 37.58 29.16 -19.05
CA PRO A 297 36.39 29.73 -19.70
C PRO A 297 36.66 31.26 -20.00
N PRO A 298 35.70 32.23 -20.22
CA PRO A 298 34.60 32.63 -19.31
C PRO A 298 33.29 33.20 -19.94
N SER A 299 32.27 33.38 -19.07
CA SER A 299 31.22 34.45 -18.99
C SER A 299 30.68 35.21 -20.24
N GLY A 300 29.35 35.27 -20.39
CA GLY A 300 28.66 36.38 -21.08
C GLY A 300 27.26 36.08 -21.67
N ALA A 301 26.20 36.67 -21.11
CA ALA A 301 24.87 36.82 -21.74
C ALA A 301 24.84 38.11 -22.63
N PRO A 302 23.80 38.51 -23.42
CA PRO A 302 22.36 38.23 -23.21
C PRO A 302 21.38 38.28 -24.45
N ILE A 303 20.05 38.27 -24.18
CA ILE A 303 18.88 38.72 -25.01
C ILE A 303 18.62 38.07 -26.41
N SER A 304 17.46 37.41 -26.62
CA SER A 304 16.31 38.00 -27.37
C SER A 304 15.04 37.13 -27.44
N LEU A 305 13.93 37.75 -27.84
CA LEU A 305 12.53 37.31 -27.75
C LEU A 305 12.09 36.30 -28.83
N ALA A 306 11.07 35.52 -28.49
CA ALA A 306 9.95 35.26 -29.40
C ALA A 306 8.62 35.14 -28.61
N ARG A 307 7.85 36.22 -28.54
CA ARG A 307 6.42 36.19 -28.19
C ARG A 307 5.64 35.99 -29.50
N LEU A 308 4.75 35.01 -29.57
CA LEU A 308 3.66 35.02 -30.55
C LEU A 308 2.32 34.91 -29.80
N VAL A 309 1.47 35.92 -30.01
CA VAL A 309 0.12 36.00 -29.45
C VAL A 309 -0.84 36.07 -30.63
N VAL A 310 -1.90 35.25 -30.62
CA VAL A 310 -3.05 35.39 -31.52
C VAL A 310 -4.33 35.30 -30.68
N PRO A 311 -5.25 36.29 -30.75
CA PRO A 311 -6.47 36.37 -29.93
C PRO A 311 -7.69 35.66 -30.56
N PRO A 312 -8.84 35.54 -29.85
CA PRO A 312 -9.89 34.56 -30.15
C PRO A 312 -11.15 35.12 -30.84
N PRO A 313 -12.09 34.26 -31.30
CA PRO A 313 -13.48 34.61 -31.53
C PRO A 313 -14.35 34.42 -30.26
N ARG A 314 -15.52 35.10 -30.20
CA ARG A 314 -16.42 35.17 -29.04
C ARG A 314 -17.80 34.54 -29.29
N THR A 315 -18.52 34.24 -28.19
CA THR A 315 -19.99 34.04 -28.07
C THR A 315 -20.57 32.78 -28.77
N THR A 316 -21.67 32.13 -28.34
CA THR A 316 -22.76 32.38 -27.35
C THR A 316 -23.12 31.11 -26.55
N GLY A 317 -23.80 31.22 -25.39
CA GLY A 317 -24.52 30.09 -24.74
C GLY A 317 -25.87 29.76 -25.41
N PRO A 318 -26.80 28.97 -24.80
CA PRO A 318 -26.88 28.62 -23.35
C PRO A 318 -27.37 27.19 -22.94
N TRP A 319 -27.37 26.92 -21.62
CA TRP A 319 -28.33 26.10 -20.81
C TRP A 319 -28.18 24.56 -20.47
N ILE A 320 -27.70 24.31 -19.23
CA ILE A 320 -28.16 23.42 -18.09
C ILE A 320 -28.04 21.84 -18.10
N LEU A 321 -27.59 21.31 -16.93
CA LEU A 321 -27.59 19.91 -16.36
C LEU A 321 -26.55 18.91 -16.95
N GLY A 322 -25.69 18.16 -16.24
CA GLY A 322 -25.40 17.85 -14.82
C GLY A 322 -24.69 16.45 -14.74
N ARG A 323 -23.96 15.95 -13.72
CA ARG A 323 -23.64 16.27 -12.29
C ARG A 323 -22.21 15.76 -11.94
N ALA A 324 -21.85 15.49 -10.67
CA ALA A 324 -20.49 15.04 -10.26
C ALA A 324 -20.39 14.19 -8.96
N ILE A 325 -19.27 13.46 -8.79
CA ILE A 325 -18.47 13.26 -7.54
C ILE A 325 -19.18 12.72 -6.26
N GLN A 326 -19.72 11.49 -6.19
CA GLN A 326 -20.23 10.89 -4.93
C GLN A 326 -20.03 9.37 -4.76
N ALA A 327 -19.68 8.94 -3.54
CA ALA A 327 -19.65 7.54 -3.11
C ALA A 327 -20.78 7.26 -2.09
N ALA A 328 -21.91 6.68 -2.52
CA ALA A 328 -23.04 6.41 -1.61
C ALA A 328 -23.94 5.22 -2.02
N ARG A 329 -24.59 4.61 -1.01
CA ARG A 329 -25.89 3.92 -1.13
C ARG A 329 -26.75 4.43 0.03
N LEU A 330 -27.96 4.96 -0.20
CA LEU A 330 -29.20 4.29 -0.64
C LEU A 330 -29.75 3.32 0.44
N THR A 331 -30.58 3.87 1.32
CA THR A 331 -31.63 3.15 2.03
C THR A 331 -32.94 3.22 1.23
N GLY A 332 -33.78 2.19 1.32
CA GLY A 332 -35.06 2.14 0.61
C GLY A 332 -36.10 3.12 1.18
N ALA A 333 -36.92 3.71 0.32
CA ALA A 333 -38.00 4.61 0.69
C ALA A 333 -39.29 3.85 1.12
N PRO A 334 -40.18 4.47 1.93
CA PRO A 334 -41.39 3.81 2.44
C PRO A 334 -42.63 4.02 1.57
N ALA A 335 -43.49 3.00 1.50
CA ALA A 335 -44.90 3.03 1.07
C ALA A 335 -45.57 1.70 1.52
N ARG A 336 -46.86 1.61 1.86
CA ARG A 336 -47.99 2.58 1.76
C ARG A 336 -49.08 2.21 2.79
N SER A 337 -50.04 3.11 3.01
CA SER A 337 -51.17 2.93 3.93
C SER A 337 -52.45 2.39 3.26
N ARG A 338 -53.35 1.86 4.11
CA ARG A 338 -54.79 1.55 3.89
C ARG A 338 -55.16 0.42 2.90
N ARG A 339 -55.67 -0.68 3.46
CA ARG A 339 -57.13 -0.79 3.71
C ARG A 339 -57.35 -1.20 5.16
#